data_AF-Q4TCP7-F1
#
_entry.id   AF-Q4TCP7-F1
#
_cell.length_a   1.000
_cell.length_b   1.000
_cell.length_c   1.000
_cell.angle_alpha   90.00
_cell.angle_beta   90.00
_cell.angle_gamma   90.00
#
_symmetry.space_group_name_H-M   'P 1'
#
loop_
_entity.id
_entity.type
_entity.pdbx_description
1 polymer ?
#
loop_
_entity_poly.entity_id
_entity_poly.type
_entity_poly.pdbx_seq_one_letter_code
_entity_poly.pdbx_strand_id
1 'polypeptide(L)'
;FLCVLCVLLLLQAVALTMALIFEKKTSALFQSSIREGIKHYYDDLDFKNILDYVQQKFSCCGGDEYKDWGVNQYHFCNGTGPLACGVPYTCCVRHKVGVVF
;
A
#
# COMPACT_ATOMS: atom_id res chain seq x y z
N PHE A 1 -0.60 29.00 32.86
CA PHE A 1 0.51 28.28 32.19
C PHE A 1 0.47 26.79 32.51
N LEU A 2 0.60 26.37 33.78
CA LEU A 2 0.58 24.94 34.17
C LEU A 2 -0.68 24.18 33.77
N CYS A 3 -1.88 24.74 33.95
CA CYS A 3 -3.13 24.08 33.54
C CYS A 3 -3.20 23.80 32.04
N VAL A 4 -2.68 24.71 31.20
CA VAL A 4 -2.65 24.55 29.75
C VAL A 4 -1.68 23.43 29.37
N LEU A 5 -0.50 23.38 30.00
CA LEU A 5 0.46 22.29 29.79
C LEU A 5 -0.11 20.93 30.22
N CYS A 6 -0.83 20.86 31.34
CA CYS A 6 -1.50 19.63 31.76
C CYS A 6 -2.55 19.16 30.75
N VAL A 7 -3.38 20.08 30.22
CA VAL A 7 -4.37 19.74 29.18
C VAL A 7 -3.70 19.24 27.91
N LEU A 8 -2.62 19.89 27.46
CA LEU A 8 -1.87 19.45 26.28
C LEU A 8 -1.23 18.07 26.48
N LEU A 9 -0.68 17.79 27.66
CA LEU A 9 -0.13 16.47 27.99
C LEU A 9 -1.20 15.39 27.98
N LEU A 10 -2.39 15.67 28.51
CA LEU A 10 -3.52 14.73 28.49
C LEU A 10 -3.98 14.46 27.05
N LEU A 11 -4.08 15.48 26.21
CA LEU A 11 -4.44 15.32 24.80
C LEU A 11 -3.41 14.47 24.04
N GLN A 12 -2.11 14.69 24.27
CA GLN A 12 -1.05 13.87 23.68
C GLN A 12 -1.12 12.41 24.14
N ALA A 13 -1.37 12.16 25.42
CA ALA A 13 -1.52 10.81 25.96
C ALA A 13 -2.73 10.08 25.34
N VAL A 14 -3.85 10.78 25.17
CA VAL A 14 -5.04 10.24 24.48
C VAL A 14 -4.73 9.98 22.99
N ALA A 15 -4.09 10.92 22.30
CA ALA A 15 -3.71 10.74 20.90
C ALA A 15 -2.76 9.54 20.70
N LEU A 16 -1.80 9.35 21.59
CA LEU A 16 -0.86 8.22 21.55
C LEU A 16 -1.59 6.88 21.76
N THR A 17 -2.46 6.79 22.78
CA THR A 17 -3.23 5.57 23.04
C THR A 17 -4.19 5.25 21.88
N MET A 18 -4.83 6.27 21.30
CA MET A 18 -5.65 6.12 20.10
C MET A 18 -4.83 5.62 18.91
N ALA A 19 -3.64 6.17 18.65
CA ALA A 19 -2.78 5.73 17.55
C ALA A 19 -2.41 4.25 17.65
N LEU A 20 -2.03 3.78 18.85
CA LEU A 20 -1.66 2.38 19.09
C LEU A 20 -2.84 1.41 18.90
N ILE A 21 -4.05 1.81 19.29
CA ILE A 21 -5.25 1.00 19.09
C ILE A 21 -5.66 1.01 17.61
N PHE A 22 -5.55 2.17 16.96
CA PHE A 22 -5.97 2.38 15.60
C PHE A 22 -5.13 1.57 14.63
N GLU A 23 -3.80 1.54 14.81
CA GLU A 23 -2.85 0.76 13.98
C GLU A 23 -3.32 -0.69 13.75
N LYS A 24 -3.74 -1.37 14.82
CA LYS A 24 -4.21 -2.76 14.77
C LYS A 24 -5.55 -2.93 14.05
N LYS A 25 -6.45 -1.94 14.14
CA LYS A 25 -7.77 -2.01 13.48
C LYS A 25 -7.71 -1.55 12.03
N THR A 26 -6.85 -0.57 11.72
CA THR A 26 -6.70 -0.05 10.36
C THR A 26 -6.05 -1.03 9.42
N SER A 27 -5.09 -1.84 9.88
CA SER A 27 -4.40 -2.78 9.00
C SER A 27 -5.36 -3.73 8.30
N ALA A 28 -6.28 -4.36 9.02
CA ALA A 28 -7.25 -5.31 8.44
C ALA A 28 -8.23 -4.64 7.46
N LEU A 29 -8.74 -3.46 7.82
CA LEU A 29 -9.65 -2.69 6.94
C LEU A 29 -8.90 -2.18 5.69
N PHE A 30 -7.68 -1.71 5.87
CA PHE A 30 -6.84 -1.23 4.79
C PHE A 30 -6.49 -2.35 3.82
N GLN A 31 -6.13 -3.54 4.31
CA GLN A 31 -5.83 -4.70 3.47
C GLN A 31 -7.02 -5.11 2.60
N SER A 32 -8.25 -5.12 3.14
CA SER A 32 -9.42 -5.46 2.33
C SER A 32 -9.71 -4.39 1.27
N SER A 33 -9.59 -3.11 1.60
CA SER A 33 -9.76 -2.01 0.65
C SER A 33 -8.70 -2.03 -0.47
N ILE A 34 -7.43 -2.23 -0.13
CA ILE A 34 -6.35 -2.33 -1.13
C ILE A 34 -6.56 -3.55 -2.02
N ARG A 35 -6.90 -4.71 -1.45
CA ARG A 35 -7.16 -5.91 -2.23
C ARG A 35 -8.32 -5.73 -3.21
N GLU A 36 -9.37 -5.02 -2.81
CA GLU A 36 -10.48 -4.67 -3.71
C GLU A 36 -10.02 -3.71 -4.81
N GLY A 37 -9.28 -2.66 -4.46
CA GLY A 37 -8.71 -1.74 -5.45
C GLY A 37 -7.77 -2.44 -6.44
N ILE A 38 -6.94 -3.39 -5.99
CA ILE A 38 -6.06 -4.18 -6.87
C ILE A 38 -6.86 -4.98 -7.91
N LYS A 39 -8.05 -5.51 -7.58
CA LYS A 39 -8.91 -6.19 -8.57
C LYS A 39 -9.30 -5.24 -9.71
N HIS A 40 -9.61 -3.98 -9.37
CA HIS A 40 -10.05 -2.93 -10.30
C HIS A 40 -8.94 -1.96 -10.73
N TYR A 41 -7.68 -2.35 -10.57
CA TYR A 41 -6.53 -1.48 -10.82
C TYR A 41 -6.46 -0.89 -12.24
N TYR A 42 -6.98 -1.59 -13.26
CA TYR A 42 -7.02 -1.07 -14.62
C TYR A 42 -8.33 -0.36 -14.97
N ASP A 43 -9.35 -0.48 -14.11
CA ASP A 43 -10.68 0.10 -14.32
C ASP A 43 -10.79 1.48 -13.65
N ASP A 44 -10.07 1.68 -12.54
CA ASP A 44 -10.04 2.93 -11.77
C ASP A 44 -8.68 3.63 -11.91
N LEU A 45 -8.67 4.72 -12.69
CA LEU A 45 -7.46 5.51 -12.96
C LEU A 45 -6.96 6.26 -11.72
N ASP A 46 -7.85 6.69 -10.82
CA ASP A 46 -7.47 7.42 -9.62
C ASP A 46 -6.80 6.48 -8.62
N PHE A 47 -7.39 5.30 -8.41
CA PHE A 47 -6.79 4.25 -7.60
C PHE A 47 -5.43 3.83 -8.16
N LYS A 48 -5.35 3.62 -9.48
CA LYS A 48 -4.08 3.30 -10.16
C LYS A 48 -2.99 4.32 -9.85
N ASN A 49 -3.29 5.61 -10.05
CA ASN A 49 -2.33 6.68 -9.85
C ASN A 49 -1.85 6.77 -8.39
N ILE A 50 -2.76 6.62 -7.44
CA ILE A 50 -2.44 6.62 -6.01
C ILE A 50 -1.57 5.42 -5.65
N LEU A 51 -1.95 4.22 -6.08
CA LEU A 51 -1.20 3.00 -5.76
C LEU A 51 0.18 3.02 -6.41
N ASP A 52 0.28 3.46 -7.67
CA ASP A 52 1.55 3.61 -8.38
C ASP A 52 2.48 4.60 -7.66
N TYR A 53 1.95 5.73 -7.19
CA TYR A 53 2.72 6.70 -6.40
C TYR A 53 3.19 6.11 -5.07
N VAL A 54 2.31 5.44 -4.32
CA VAL A 54 2.65 4.83 -3.03
C VAL A 54 3.74 3.77 -3.20
N GLN A 55 3.58 2.86 -4.17
CA GLN A 55 4.54 1.79 -4.43
C GLN A 55 5.92 2.34 -4.79
N GLN A 56 5.99 3.37 -5.64
CA GLN A 56 7.26 4.01 -5.97
C GLN A 56 7.86 4.77 -4.78
N LYS A 57 7.03 5.54 -4.06
CA LYS A 57 7.48 6.40 -2.97
C LYS A 57 8.04 5.62 -1.80
N PHE A 58 7.42 4.48 -1.48
CA PHE A 58 7.78 3.65 -0.33
C PHE A 58 8.55 2.38 -0.73
N SER A 59 8.81 2.17 -2.02
CA SER A 59 9.49 0.98 -2.55
C SER A 59 8.85 -0.33 -2.06
N CYS A 60 7.51 -0.35 -2.07
CA CYS A 60 6.69 -1.50 -1.67
C CYS A 60 5.91 -2.06 -2.88
N CYS A 61 5.30 -3.24 -2.71
CA CYS A 61 4.47 -3.86 -3.75
C CYS A 61 3.29 -4.60 -3.14
N GLY A 62 2.08 -4.35 -3.67
CA GLY A 62 0.84 -4.89 -3.12
C GLY A 62 0.33 -4.09 -1.91
N GLY A 63 -0.51 -4.72 -1.10
CA GLY A 63 -0.97 -4.17 0.19
C GLY A 63 -0.15 -4.70 1.37
N ASP A 64 0.21 -5.97 1.34
CA ASP A 64 1.11 -6.65 2.27
C ASP A 64 2.33 -7.21 1.53
N GLU A 65 2.10 -7.91 0.41
CA GLU A 65 3.15 -8.51 -0.41
C GLU A 65 2.82 -8.50 -1.91
N TYR A 66 3.84 -8.74 -2.75
CA TYR A 66 3.67 -8.77 -4.20
C TYR A 66 2.64 -9.81 -4.69
N LYS A 67 2.37 -10.85 -3.90
CA LYS A 67 1.38 -11.89 -4.25
C LYS A 67 -0.06 -11.38 -4.22
N ASP A 68 -0.31 -10.22 -3.60
CA ASP A 68 -1.63 -9.59 -3.58
C ASP A 68 -2.16 -9.32 -4.99
N TRP A 69 -1.27 -9.12 -5.97
CA TRP A 69 -1.60 -8.97 -7.37
C TRP A 69 -2.30 -10.19 -7.98
N GLY A 70 -2.23 -11.36 -7.34
CA GLY A 70 -2.90 -12.57 -7.79
C GLY A 70 -4.43 -12.48 -7.83
N VAL A 71 -5.05 -11.48 -7.21
CA VAL A 71 -6.50 -11.22 -7.31
C VAL A 71 -6.90 -10.47 -8.58
N ASN A 72 -5.93 -9.84 -9.26
CA ASN A 72 -6.18 -9.07 -10.47
C ASN A 72 -6.20 -10.00 -11.70
N GLN A 73 -7.21 -9.84 -12.56
CA GLN A 73 -7.42 -10.67 -13.75
C GLN A 73 -6.29 -10.58 -14.81
N TYR A 74 -5.36 -9.65 -14.72
CA TYR A 74 -4.22 -9.60 -15.64
C TYR A 74 -2.96 -10.23 -15.04
N HIS A 75 -2.86 -10.26 -13.70
CA HIS A 75 -1.67 -10.68 -12.97
C HIS A 75 -1.81 -12.05 -12.30
N PHE A 76 -3.02 -12.61 -12.22
CA PHE A 76 -3.23 -13.94 -11.68
C PHE A 76 -2.46 -15.03 -12.45
N CYS A 77 -1.80 -15.93 -11.72
CA CYS A 77 -0.85 -16.89 -12.29
C CYS A 77 -1.46 -17.93 -13.22
N ASN A 78 -2.74 -18.23 -13.08
CA ASN A 78 -3.43 -19.17 -13.96
C ASN A 78 -3.92 -18.50 -15.26
N GLY A 79 -3.57 -17.23 -15.47
CA GLY A 79 -3.90 -16.48 -16.68
C GLY A 79 -2.99 -16.85 -17.83
N THR A 80 -3.49 -16.70 -19.05
CA THR A 80 -2.73 -16.92 -20.30
C THR A 80 -2.13 -15.64 -20.86
N GLY A 81 -2.39 -14.49 -20.21
CA GLY A 81 -1.92 -13.19 -20.65
C GLY A 81 -0.43 -12.97 -20.39
N PRO A 82 0.21 -12.02 -21.10
CA PRO A 82 1.64 -11.71 -20.94
C PRO A 82 2.00 -11.12 -19.56
N LEU A 83 0.99 -10.66 -18.80
CA LEU A 83 1.14 -10.12 -17.46
C LEU A 83 0.90 -11.17 -16.36
N ALA A 84 0.54 -12.41 -16.72
CA ALA A 84 0.27 -13.46 -15.75
C ALA A 84 1.49 -13.76 -14.87
N CYS A 85 1.25 -13.99 -13.57
CA CYS A 85 2.30 -14.06 -12.53
C CYS A 85 3.18 -12.81 -12.39
N GLY A 86 2.85 -11.72 -13.07
CA GLY A 86 3.56 -10.47 -13.01
C GLY A 86 3.04 -9.52 -11.93
N VAL A 87 3.69 -8.37 -11.85
CA VAL A 87 3.24 -7.20 -11.09
C VAL A 87 3.44 -5.96 -11.95
N PRO A 88 2.81 -4.82 -11.64
CA PRO A 88 3.06 -3.58 -12.39
C PRO A 88 4.50 -3.10 -12.27
N TYR A 89 4.91 -2.28 -13.24
CA TYR A 89 6.27 -1.74 -13.33
C TYR A 89 6.70 -0.94 -12.09
N THR A 90 5.75 -0.39 -11.32
CA THR A 90 5.96 0.36 -10.08
C THR A 90 6.48 -0.50 -8.94
N CYS A 91 6.19 -1.81 -8.97
CA CYS A 91 6.71 -2.79 -8.03
C CYS A 91 8.15 -3.23 -8.34
N CYS A 92 8.66 -2.95 -9.55
CA CYS A 92 9.99 -3.40 -9.94
C CYS A 92 11.07 -2.49 -9.36
N VAL A 93 12.00 -3.07 -8.60
CA VAL A 93 13.19 -2.36 -8.14
C VAL A 93 14.11 -2.10 -9.33
N ARG A 94 14.16 -0.86 -9.80
CA ARG A 94 15.16 -0.45 -10.78
C ARG A 94 16.50 -0.33 -10.06
N HIS A 95 17.31 -1.38 -10.09
CA HIS A 95 18.74 -1.19 -9.89
C HIS A 95 19.21 -0.20 -10.96
N LYS A 96 19.88 0.89 -10.56
CA LYS A 96 20.70 1.67 -11.49
C LYS A 96 21.89 0.81 -11.89
N VAL A 97 21.64 -0.22 -12.70
CA VAL A 97 22.68 -0.90 -13.44
C VAL A 97 22.99 0.04 -14.58
N GLY A 98 24.02 0.85 -14.38
CA GLY A 98 24.80 1.34 -15.50
C GLY A 98 25.12 0.13 -16.36
N VAL A 99 24.88 0.26 -17.66
CA VAL A 99 25.12 -0.75 -18.69
C VAL A 99 26.42 -1.48 -18.38
N VAL A 100 26.33 -2.78 -18.10
CA VAL A 100 27.47 -3.70 -18.23
C VAL A 100 27.00 -4.81 -19.14
N PHE A 101 27.78 -4.98 -20.20
CA PHE A 101 27.60 -5.87 -21.35
C PHE A 101 27.37 -7.33 -20.96
#